data_AF-A0A6N7GDL0-F1
#
_entry.id   AF-A0A6N7GDL0-F1
#
_cell.length_a   1.000
_cell.length_b   1.000
_cell.length_c   1.000
_cell.angle_alpha   90.00
_cell.angle_beta   90.00
_cell.angle_gamma   90.00
#
_symmetry.space_group_name_H-M   'P 1'
#
loop_
_entity.id
_entity.type
_entity.pdbx_description
1 polymer ?
#
loop_
_entity_poly.entity_id
_entity_poly.type
_entity_poly.pdbx_seq_one_letter_code
_entity_poly.pdbx_strand_id
1 'polypeptide(L)'
;MGTDMIIRTLYVIAGTEPDFAAGKAAAARLVAGAEPAELDVVLDEGWAADIEPTTHRRNGEPTHHLPTDQARQLIAHTLDELLEGAARTCTSREVDRYHLGSGQSPGVEMYATGGPNGAESSFAFTAWDILVEDHRLPAGWSATINNAIGLVDPAGNGRVAATVTFRTWS
;
A
#
# COMPACT_ATOMS: atom_id res chain seq x y z
N MET A 1 -20.54 19.21 -15.83
CA MET A 1 -20.69 17.80 -15.43
C MET A 1 -19.54 17.55 -14.45
N GLY A 2 -19.81 17.16 -13.21
CA GLY A 2 -18.76 17.04 -12.18
C GLY A 2 -17.91 15.79 -12.36
N THR A 3 -16.64 15.85 -11.94
CA THR A 3 -15.71 14.71 -11.97
C THR A 3 -15.43 14.25 -10.54
N ASP A 4 -15.52 12.94 -10.33
CA ASP A 4 -15.16 12.32 -9.06
C ASP A 4 -13.63 12.33 -8.93
N MET A 5 -13.14 12.81 -7.79
CA MET A 5 -11.72 12.87 -7.43
C MET A 5 -11.48 11.92 -6.27
N ILE A 6 -10.31 11.30 -6.27
CA ILE A 6 -9.84 10.44 -5.18
C ILE A 6 -8.51 10.96 -4.67
N ILE A 7 -8.39 11.10 -3.35
CA ILE A 7 -7.16 11.45 -2.66
C ILE A 7 -6.81 10.32 -1.69
N ARG A 8 -5.54 9.93 -1.69
CA ARG A 8 -4.94 9.06 -0.68
C ARG A 8 -4.10 9.92 0.25
N THR A 9 -4.17 9.61 1.53
CA THR A 9 -3.44 10.32 2.57
C THR A 9 -2.69 9.34 3.46
N LEU A 10 -1.42 9.61 3.71
CA LEU A 10 -0.63 8.95 4.75
C LEU A 10 -0.39 9.95 5.88
N TYR A 11 -0.42 9.48 7.12
CA TYR A 11 -0.09 10.30 8.28
C TYR A 11 1.06 9.66 9.05
N VAL A 12 1.99 10.46 9.53
CA VAL A 12 3.02 10.09 10.49
C VAL A 12 3.06 11.10 11.62
N ILE A 13 3.63 10.74 12.77
CA ILE A 13 3.82 11.68 13.88
C ILE A 13 4.72 12.83 13.41
N ALA A 14 4.38 14.06 13.78
CA ALA A 14 5.19 15.20 13.36
C ALA A 14 6.65 15.10 13.80
N GLY A 15 7.55 15.53 12.92
CA GLY A 15 9.00 15.39 13.12
C GLY A 15 9.52 13.97 12.92
N THR A 16 8.69 13.04 12.46
CA THR A 16 9.11 11.71 12.01
C THR A 16 8.91 11.57 10.49
N GLU A 17 9.60 10.62 9.88
CA GLU A 17 9.42 10.24 8.48
C GLU A 17 8.92 8.80 8.40
N PRO A 18 8.15 8.43 7.35
CA PRO A 18 7.77 7.05 7.12
C PRO A 18 8.99 6.12 7.00
N ASP A 19 9.05 5.07 7.82
CA ASP A 19 10.14 4.08 7.82
C ASP A 19 9.81 2.90 6.88
N PHE A 20 9.99 3.13 5.58
CA PHE A 20 9.77 2.08 4.58
C PHE A 20 10.74 0.90 4.71
N ALA A 21 11.92 1.09 5.31
CA ALA A 21 12.84 -0.02 5.57
C ALA A 21 12.27 -0.96 6.65
N ALA A 22 11.69 -0.41 7.72
CA ALA A 22 10.97 -1.19 8.71
C ALA A 22 9.73 -1.88 8.11
N GLY A 23 8.99 -1.19 7.24
CA GLY A 23 7.88 -1.78 6.47
C GLY A 23 8.30 -3.00 5.64
N LYS A 24 9.38 -2.88 4.86
CA LYS A 24 9.96 -3.97 4.08
C LYS A 24 10.40 -5.15 4.95
N ALA A 25 11.06 -4.86 6.08
CA ALA A 25 11.44 -5.90 7.03
C ALA A 25 10.22 -6.60 7.64
N ALA A 26 9.12 -5.89 7.90
CA ALA A 26 7.87 -6.49 8.36
C ALA A 26 7.24 -7.38 7.28
N ALA A 27 7.16 -6.90 6.04
CA ALA A 27 6.67 -7.68 4.90
C ALA A 27 7.47 -8.97 4.70
N ALA A 28 8.80 -8.90 4.73
CA ALA A 28 9.67 -10.07 4.62
C ALA A 28 9.42 -11.11 5.74
N ARG A 29 9.18 -10.66 6.98
CA ARG A 29 8.85 -11.56 8.10
C ARG A 29 7.47 -12.22 7.91
N LEU A 30 6.48 -11.47 7.45
CA LEU A 30 5.15 -12.01 7.14
C LEU A 30 5.26 -13.09 6.07
N VAL A 31 5.95 -12.80 4.96
CA VAL A 31 6.15 -13.76 3.87
C VAL A 31 6.95 -14.98 4.32
N ALA A 32 7.94 -14.84 5.20
CA ALA A 32 8.69 -15.97 5.74
C ALA A 32 7.84 -16.87 6.67
N GLY A 33 6.91 -16.27 7.41
CA GLY A 33 6.03 -16.96 8.37
C GLY A 33 4.67 -17.40 7.81
N ALA A 34 4.31 -16.99 6.60
CA ALA A 34 2.99 -17.20 6.02
C ALA A 34 2.62 -18.68 5.86
N GLU A 35 1.37 -19.03 6.11
CA GLU A 35 0.81 -20.33 5.73
C GLU A 35 0.57 -20.38 4.20
N PRO A 36 0.53 -21.58 3.57
CA PRO A 36 0.28 -21.68 2.12
C PRO A 36 -0.97 -20.94 1.66
N ALA A 37 -2.06 -21.00 2.44
CA ALA A 37 -3.30 -20.30 2.11
C ALA A 37 -3.17 -18.76 2.12
N GLU A 38 -2.28 -18.21 2.95
CA GLU A 38 -1.98 -16.77 2.93
C GLU A 38 -1.17 -16.38 1.70
N LEU A 39 -0.24 -17.25 1.26
CA LEU A 39 0.52 -17.04 0.03
C LEU A 39 -0.41 -17.07 -1.19
N ASP A 40 -1.38 -18.00 -1.22
CA ASP A 40 -2.37 -18.11 -2.29
C ASP A 40 -3.20 -16.82 -2.41
N VAL A 41 -3.63 -16.22 -1.30
CA VAL A 41 -4.33 -14.91 -1.30
C VAL A 41 -3.51 -13.83 -2.01
N VAL A 42 -2.20 -13.73 -1.74
CA VAL A 42 -1.34 -12.71 -2.37
C VAL A 42 -1.14 -12.97 -3.87
N LEU A 43 -1.07 -14.24 -4.25
CA LEU A 43 -0.93 -14.65 -5.66
C LEU A 43 -2.23 -14.38 -6.45
N ASP A 44 -3.39 -14.66 -5.86
CA ASP A 44 -4.69 -14.53 -6.52
C ASP A 44 -5.17 -13.07 -6.61
N GLU A 45 -4.99 -12.29 -5.54
CA GLU A 45 -5.45 -10.88 -5.45
C GLU A 45 -4.39 -9.88 -5.98
N GLY A 46 -3.29 -10.39 -6.52
CA GLY A 46 -2.74 -9.82 -7.73
C GLY A 46 -1.69 -8.72 -7.58
N TRP A 47 -0.84 -8.75 -6.57
CA TRP A 47 0.41 -7.99 -6.67
C TRP A 47 1.47 -8.74 -7.47
N ALA A 48 1.55 -10.05 -7.26
CA ALA A 48 2.49 -10.93 -7.95
C ALA A 48 1.93 -11.42 -9.31
N ALA A 49 0.61 -11.51 -9.46
CA ALA A 49 -0.04 -11.89 -10.72
C ALA A 49 0.22 -10.87 -11.86
N ASP A 50 0.46 -9.60 -11.52
CA ASP A 50 0.76 -8.55 -12.50
C ASP A 50 2.18 -8.67 -13.09
N ILE A 51 3.06 -9.50 -12.52
CA ILE A 51 4.48 -9.61 -12.88
C ILE A 51 4.78 -10.81 -13.79
N GLU A 52 3.89 -11.81 -13.92
CA GLU A 52 4.05 -12.94 -14.86
C GLU A 52 2.91 -13.08 -15.89
N PRO A 53 3.21 -13.02 -17.20
CA PRO A 53 2.27 -13.43 -18.25
C PRO A 53 2.43 -14.94 -18.50
N THR A 54 1.70 -15.81 -17.80
CA THR A 54 1.32 -17.16 -18.29
C THR A 54 0.38 -17.92 -17.34
N THR A 55 -0.85 -17.45 -17.16
CA THR A 55 -1.92 -18.33 -16.68
C THR A 55 -2.31 -19.31 -17.78
N HIS A 56 -1.82 -20.56 -17.72
CA HIS A 56 -2.47 -21.66 -18.44
C HIS A 56 -3.75 -22.05 -17.68
N ARG A 57 -4.90 -21.54 -18.15
CA ARG A 57 -6.22 -22.03 -17.74
C ARG A 57 -6.40 -23.46 -18.25
N ARG A 58 -6.51 -24.43 -17.35
CA ARG A 58 -7.07 -25.75 -17.65
C ARG A 58 -8.46 -25.82 -17.01
N ASN A 59 -9.51 -25.89 -17.83
CA ASN A 59 -10.90 -26.15 -17.42
C ASN A 59 -11.56 -25.15 -16.44
N GLY A 60 -11.09 -23.90 -16.34
CA GLY A 60 -11.79 -22.86 -15.58
C GLY A 60 -11.59 -22.91 -14.05
N GLU A 61 -10.74 -23.79 -13.55
CA GLU A 61 -10.26 -23.78 -12.16
C GLU A 61 -8.84 -23.21 -12.14
N PRO A 62 -8.55 -22.18 -11.30
CA PRO A 62 -7.18 -21.73 -11.09
C PRO A 62 -6.45 -22.81 -10.30
N THR A 63 -5.58 -23.56 -10.98
CA THR A 63 -4.64 -24.48 -10.33
C THR A 63 -3.23 -24.07 -10.70
N HIS A 64 -2.61 -23.23 -9.89
CA HIS A 64 -1.15 -23.11 -9.83
C HIS A 64 -0.72 -23.36 -8.39
N HIS A 65 -0.10 -24.52 -8.15
CA HIS A 65 0.73 -24.70 -6.96
C HIS A 65 2.16 -24.34 -7.37
N LEU A 66 2.50 -23.05 -7.30
CA LEU A 66 3.91 -22.67 -7.15
C LEU A 66 4.43 -23.41 -5.89
N PRO A 67 5.59 -24.09 -5.95
CA PRO A 67 6.24 -24.59 -4.75
C PRO A 67 6.34 -23.47 -3.72
N THR A 68 6.04 -23.76 -2.45
CA THR A 68 5.94 -22.74 -1.39
C THR A 68 7.15 -21.82 -1.33
N ASP A 69 8.36 -22.35 -1.51
CA ASP A 69 9.59 -21.53 -1.50
C ASP A 69 9.67 -20.56 -2.68
N GLN A 70 9.19 -20.96 -3.86
CA GLN A 70 9.13 -20.09 -5.03
C GLN A 70 8.04 -19.02 -4.86
N ALA A 71 6.87 -19.40 -4.33
CA ALA A 71 5.81 -18.45 -3.99
C ALA A 71 6.30 -17.39 -3.00
N ARG A 72 6.99 -17.81 -1.93
CA ARG A 72 7.59 -16.88 -0.96
C ARG A 72 8.61 -15.94 -1.60
N GLN A 73 9.51 -16.45 -2.45
CA GLN A 73 10.51 -15.62 -3.12
C GLN A 73 9.86 -14.58 -4.04
N LEU A 74 8.90 -14.99 -4.86
CA LEU A 74 8.16 -14.10 -5.76
C LEU A 74 7.44 -13.01 -4.96
N ILE A 75 6.63 -13.41 -3.97
CA ILE A 75 5.86 -12.47 -3.14
C ILE A 75 6.81 -11.51 -2.39
N ALA A 76 7.89 -12.01 -1.79
CA ALA A 76 8.85 -11.16 -1.09
C ALA A 76 9.47 -10.10 -2.01
N HIS A 77 9.84 -10.50 -3.22
CA HIS A 77 10.39 -9.59 -4.22
C HIS A 77 9.35 -8.54 -4.65
N THR A 78 8.14 -8.96 -4.98
CA THR A 78 7.03 -8.08 -5.35
C THR A 78 6.74 -7.04 -4.27
N LEU A 79 6.59 -7.48 -3.01
CA LEU A 79 6.31 -6.55 -1.91
C LEU A 79 7.46 -5.57 -1.68
N ASP A 80 8.71 -6.00 -1.85
CA ASP A 80 9.86 -5.12 -1.75
C ASP A 80 9.85 -4.03 -2.83
N GLU A 81 9.56 -4.39 -4.09
CA GLU A 81 9.48 -3.44 -5.21
C GLU A 81 8.35 -2.42 -5.03
N LEU A 82 7.19 -2.88 -4.56
CA LEU A 82 6.03 -2.03 -4.30
C LEU A 82 6.30 -1.03 -3.17
N LEU A 83 6.87 -1.51 -2.06
CA LEU A 83 7.24 -0.65 -0.94
C LEU A 83 8.37 0.31 -1.31
N GLU A 84 9.30 -0.09 -2.17
CA GLU A 84 10.31 0.82 -2.74
C GLU A 84 9.64 1.90 -3.60
N GLY A 85 8.68 1.51 -4.44
CA GLY A 85 7.89 2.45 -5.25
C GLY A 85 7.18 3.48 -4.38
N ALA A 86 6.47 3.02 -3.35
CA ALA A 86 5.80 3.89 -2.38
C ALA A 86 6.78 4.84 -1.69
N ALA A 87 7.93 4.33 -1.22
CA ALA A 87 8.96 5.13 -0.56
C ALA A 87 9.46 6.29 -1.45
N ARG A 88 9.78 5.99 -2.72
CA ARG A 88 10.25 7.01 -3.68
C ARG A 88 9.24 8.12 -3.91
N THR A 89 7.95 7.81 -3.83
CA THR A 89 6.90 8.80 -4.10
C THR A 89 6.69 9.80 -2.98
N CYS A 90 7.08 9.49 -1.74
CA CYS A 90 6.91 10.40 -0.59
C CYS A 90 7.74 11.70 -0.69
N THR A 91 8.72 11.75 -1.60
CA THR A 91 9.50 12.95 -1.94
C THR A 91 9.23 13.47 -3.35
N SER A 92 8.28 12.86 -4.07
CA SER A 92 7.88 13.27 -5.41
C SER A 92 7.09 14.58 -5.39
N ARG A 93 7.15 15.32 -6.50
CA ARG A 93 6.30 16.49 -6.76
C ARG A 93 4.80 16.17 -6.82
N GLU A 94 4.44 14.89 -6.93
CA GLU A 94 3.06 14.39 -6.98
C GLU A 94 2.45 14.19 -5.59
N VAL A 95 3.22 14.46 -4.54
CA VAL A 95 2.81 14.33 -3.14
C VAL A 95 2.91 15.69 -2.46
N ASP A 96 1.76 16.19 -2.03
CA ASP A 96 1.67 17.38 -1.19
C ASP A 96 1.89 17.00 0.28
N ARG A 97 2.56 17.87 1.03
CA ARG A 97 2.88 17.66 2.46
C ARG A 97 2.28 18.77 3.31
N TYR A 98 1.62 18.39 4.40
CA TYR A 98 0.97 19.32 5.31
C TYR A 98 1.25 18.95 6.76
N HIS A 99 1.60 19.94 7.57
CA HIS A 99 1.67 19.78 9.01
C HIS A 99 0.29 20.06 9.62
N LEU A 100 -0.26 19.09 10.35
CA LEU A 100 -1.54 19.18 11.04
C LEU A 100 -1.32 19.10 12.55
N GLY A 101 -1.33 20.24 13.23
CA GLY A 101 -1.10 20.29 14.66
C GLY A 101 -1.59 21.59 15.27
N SER A 102 -1.97 21.52 16.55
CA SER A 102 -2.01 22.71 17.41
C SER A 102 -0.76 22.65 18.26
N GLY A 103 -0.03 23.77 18.42
CA GLY A 103 1.33 23.80 18.98
C GLY A 103 1.54 23.26 20.42
N GLN A 104 0.56 22.59 21.02
CA GLN A 104 0.63 21.90 22.31
C GLN A 104 0.77 20.36 22.22
N SER A 105 0.62 19.78 21.03
CA SER A 105 0.87 18.35 20.74
C SER A 105 1.71 18.27 19.46
N PRO A 106 2.60 17.28 19.29
CA PRO A 106 3.41 17.16 18.07
C PRO A 106 2.57 17.26 16.79
N GLY A 107 1.32 16.78 16.79
CA GLY A 107 0.49 16.77 15.58
C GLY A 107 0.95 15.66 14.63
N VAL A 108 0.54 15.75 13.36
CA VAL A 108 0.89 14.78 12.32
C VAL A 108 1.40 15.49 11.07
N GLU A 109 2.33 14.85 10.35
CA GLU A 109 2.60 15.18 8.96
C GLU A 109 1.65 14.36 8.07
N MET A 110 0.92 15.04 7.19
CA MET A 110 0.07 14.43 6.18
C MET A 110 0.77 14.48 4.82
N TYR A 111 0.85 13.34 4.15
CA TYR A 111 1.27 13.20 2.76
C TYR A 111 0.02 12.92 1.94
N ALA A 112 -0.24 13.69 0.89
CA ALA A 112 -1.44 13.56 0.08
C ALA A 112 -1.09 13.41 -1.40
N THR A 113 -1.72 12.47 -2.07
CA THR A 113 -1.68 12.33 -3.53
C THR A 113 -3.06 11.99 -4.06
N GLY A 114 -3.37 12.34 -5.30
CA GLY A 114 -4.71 12.15 -5.83
C GLY A 114 -4.82 12.37 -7.32
N GLY A 115 -5.99 12.05 -7.85
CA GLY A 115 -6.30 12.18 -9.26
C GLY A 115 -7.79 12.00 -9.55
N PRO A 116 -8.20 12.19 -10.82
CA PRO A 116 -9.56 11.89 -11.26
C PRO A 116 -9.83 10.40 -11.13
N ASN A 117 -10.98 10.05 -10.56
CA ASN A 117 -11.43 8.67 -10.45
C ASN A 117 -11.71 8.10 -11.85
N GLY A 118 -10.95 7.09 -12.27
CA GLY A 118 -11.08 6.43 -13.58
C GLY A 118 -10.26 7.03 -14.73
N ALA A 119 -9.37 7.99 -14.47
CA ALA A 119 -8.32 8.43 -15.42
C ALA A 119 -6.96 7.80 -15.06
N GLU A 120 -5.92 8.02 -15.87
CA GLU A 120 -4.54 7.68 -15.48
C GLU A 120 -4.19 8.42 -14.19
N SER A 121 -4.18 7.69 -13.08
CA SER A 121 -3.73 8.17 -11.78
C SER A 121 -2.24 8.51 -11.83
N SER A 122 -1.79 9.40 -10.96
CA SER A 122 -0.35 9.69 -10.82
C SER A 122 0.42 8.43 -10.42
N PHE A 123 1.72 8.39 -10.71
CA PHE A 123 2.57 7.28 -10.26
C PHE A 123 2.54 7.16 -8.74
N ALA A 124 2.57 8.29 -8.02
CA ALA A 124 2.42 8.33 -6.56
C ALA A 124 1.10 7.73 -6.07
N PHE A 125 -0.01 7.99 -6.78
CA PHE A 125 -1.30 7.42 -6.44
C PHE A 125 -1.22 5.90 -6.49
N THR A 126 -0.87 5.32 -7.65
CA THR A 126 -0.80 3.85 -7.82
C THR A 126 0.23 3.20 -6.90
N ALA A 127 1.39 3.84 -6.69
CA ALA A 127 2.42 3.29 -5.79
C ALA A 127 1.93 3.11 -4.35
N TRP A 128 0.93 3.87 -3.91
CA TRP A 128 0.35 3.77 -2.57
C TRP A 128 -0.73 2.69 -2.43
N ASP A 129 -1.08 1.98 -3.50
CA ASP A 129 -2.04 0.85 -3.45
C ASP A 129 -1.64 -0.16 -2.36
N ILE A 130 -0.34 -0.45 -2.20
CA ILE A 130 0.15 -1.42 -1.19
C ILE A 130 -0.10 -0.97 0.26
N LEU A 131 -0.28 0.34 0.47
CA LEU A 131 -0.52 0.93 1.78
C LEU A 131 -2.02 1.08 2.08
N VAL A 132 -2.87 1.20 1.06
CA VAL A 132 -4.31 1.49 1.23
C VAL A 132 -5.24 0.34 0.85
N GLU A 133 -4.82 -0.56 -0.04
CA GLU A 133 -5.63 -1.70 -0.49
C GLU A 133 -5.40 -2.92 0.41
N ASP A 134 -6.11 -2.96 1.53
CA ASP A 134 -5.99 -4.02 2.53
C ASP A 134 -6.53 -5.38 2.07
N HIS A 135 -7.49 -5.39 1.14
CA HIS A 135 -8.13 -6.60 0.61
C HIS A 135 -7.21 -7.48 -0.25
N ARG A 136 -6.10 -6.93 -0.78
CA ARG A 136 -5.16 -7.65 -1.65
C ARG A 136 -4.04 -8.37 -0.89
N LEU A 137 -4.06 -8.28 0.44
CA LEU A 137 -3.13 -8.96 1.33
C LEU A 137 -3.90 -9.81 2.35
N PRO A 138 -3.28 -10.85 2.92
CA PRO A 138 -3.88 -11.60 4.00
C PRO A 138 -4.24 -10.70 5.19
N ALA A 139 -5.25 -11.11 5.93
CA ALA A 139 -5.81 -10.33 7.02
C ALA A 139 -4.72 -9.87 8.01
N GLY A 140 -4.64 -8.56 8.26
CA GLY A 140 -3.70 -7.97 9.21
C GLY A 140 -2.28 -7.71 8.67
N TRP A 141 -1.94 -8.15 7.45
CA TRP A 141 -0.64 -7.87 6.85
C TRP A 141 -0.45 -6.38 6.57
N SER A 142 -1.43 -5.75 5.90
CA SER A 142 -1.42 -4.30 5.63
C SER A 142 -1.25 -3.50 6.92
N ALA A 143 -2.01 -3.82 7.97
CA ALA A 143 -1.88 -3.17 9.27
C ALA A 143 -0.49 -3.36 9.90
N THR A 144 0.09 -4.55 9.81
CA THR A 144 1.42 -4.86 10.34
C THR A 144 2.51 -4.08 9.60
N ILE A 145 2.44 -4.03 8.27
CA ILE A 145 3.36 -3.27 7.42
C ILE A 145 3.23 -1.77 7.70
N ASN A 146 2.01 -1.23 7.67
CA ASN A 146 1.74 0.20 7.90
C ASN A 146 2.19 0.64 9.30
N ASN A 147 1.98 -0.18 10.33
CA ASN A 147 2.47 0.10 11.68
C ASN A 147 4.00 0.10 11.75
N ALA A 148 4.67 -0.81 11.03
CA ALA A 148 6.12 -0.83 10.97
C ALA A 148 6.69 0.39 10.24
N ILE A 149 5.98 0.92 9.23
CA ILE A 149 6.31 2.19 8.57
C ILE A 149 6.11 3.40 9.50
N GLY A 150 5.34 3.24 10.58
CA GLY A 150 5.00 4.33 11.50
C GLY A 150 3.79 5.16 11.05
N LEU A 151 2.94 4.58 10.19
CA LEU A 151 1.71 5.24 9.76
C LEU A 151 0.68 5.29 10.90
N VAL A 152 0.02 6.43 11.03
CA VAL A 152 -0.97 6.72 12.08
C VAL A 152 -2.28 7.25 11.48
N ASP A 153 -3.28 7.44 12.33
CA ASP A 153 -4.55 8.07 11.97
C ASP A 153 -4.39 9.59 12.06
N PRO A 154 -5.36 10.39 11.55
CA PRO A 154 -5.29 11.84 11.69
C PRO A 154 -5.22 12.35 13.13
N ALA A 155 -5.61 11.53 14.12
CA ALA A 155 -5.52 11.85 15.54
C ALA A 155 -4.18 11.39 16.17
N GLY A 156 -3.27 10.80 15.39
CA GLY A 156 -1.97 10.29 15.84
C GLY A 156 -2.01 8.91 16.49
N ASN A 157 -3.11 8.16 16.39
CA ASN A 157 -3.22 6.79 16.90
C ASN A 157 -2.93 5.78 15.78
N GLY A 158 -2.25 4.66 16.09
CA GLY A 158 -1.65 3.75 15.08
C GLY A 158 -2.61 2.92 14.20
N ARG A 159 -3.48 3.55 13.40
CA ARG A 159 -4.29 2.96 12.30
C ARG A 159 -4.51 3.98 11.18
N VAL A 160 -5.03 3.66 10.01
CA VAL A 160 -4.24 3.55 8.76
C VAL A 160 -4.43 4.83 7.91
N ALA A 161 -3.57 5.00 6.90
CA ALA A 161 -3.77 5.82 5.71
C ALA A 161 -5.24 5.91 5.26
N ALA A 162 -5.74 7.11 4.96
CA ALA A 162 -7.13 7.33 4.57
C ALA A 162 -7.27 7.60 3.07
N THR A 163 -8.26 6.97 2.45
CA THR A 163 -8.70 7.30 1.09
C THR A 163 -9.99 8.11 1.18
N VAL A 164 -10.02 9.27 0.53
CA VAL A 164 -11.18 10.16 0.49
C VAL A 164 -11.60 10.38 -0.96
N THR A 165 -12.88 10.14 -1.25
CA THR A 165 -13.49 10.44 -2.55
C THR A 165 -14.41 11.64 -2.42
N PHE A 166 -14.28 12.62 -3.33
CA PHE A 166 -15.15 13.78 -3.38
C PHE A 166 -15.43 14.19 -4.82
N ARG A 167 -16.60 14.78 -5.05
CA ARG A 167 -17.00 15.26 -6.37
C ARG A 167 -16.65 16.73 -6.52
N THR A 168 -15.93 17.07 -7.58
CA THR A 168 -15.66 18.46 -7.93
C THR A 168 -16.73 18.96 -8.91
N TRP A 169 -17.18 20.19 -8.72
CA TRP A 169 -18.12 20.87 -9.61
C TRP A 169 -17.40 22.10 -10.17
N SER A 170 -17.30 22.18 -11.50
CA SER A 170 -16.84 23.37 -12.23
C SER A 170 -18.00 24.31 -12.52
#